data_AF-X0TTW6-F1
#
_entry.id   AF-X0TTW6-F1
#
_cell.length_a   1.000
_cell.length_b   1.000
_cell.length_c   1.000
_cell.angle_alpha   90.00
_cell.angle_beta   90.00
_cell.angle_gamma   90.00
#
_symmetry.space_group_name_H-M   'P 1'
#
loop_
_entity.id
_entity.type
_entity.pdbx_description
1 polymer ?
#
loop_
_entity_poly.entity_id
_entity_poly.type
_entity_poly.pdbx_seq_one_letter_code
_entity_poly.pdbx_strand_id
1 'polypeptide(L)'
;ITATEIAAGTITGTEISAGTILAANIAAGTITTAQIAADTITAGNIAADAIGTSELAANSVTANEIAANTIVAANLAAGTITGTEIAATTITAANIAVNTITATEIAAGTITAAEILANTITANEIAAGTITTTEIAANTIVAGNIAVGTITAAEIAAGTITAAEILANTITANEIAAGTITTTEIAANTITAGDIAAGTITTTEILAGTITGGDIAGNTITAANIVAGTITAAELTIATLSAIVADVGLLTAGIIRDAASKIIMDLDTPLITINGGQ
;
A
#
# COMPACT_ATOMS: atom_id res chain seq x y z
N ILE A 1 -16.97 -39.91 95.79
CA ILE A 1 -16.32 -38.59 95.93
C ILE A 1 -17.10 -37.61 95.06
N THR A 2 -17.88 -36.74 95.69
CA THR A 2 -18.60 -35.63 95.09
C THR A 2 -17.67 -34.41 95.02
N ALA A 3 -17.97 -33.43 94.16
CA ALA A 3 -17.14 -32.23 94.02
C ALA A 3 -16.96 -31.46 95.35
N THR A 4 -17.92 -31.58 96.28
CA THR A 4 -17.90 -31.03 97.63
C THR A 4 -16.95 -31.74 98.60
N GLU A 5 -16.50 -32.95 98.29
CA GLU A 5 -15.57 -33.74 99.13
C GLU A 5 -14.10 -33.50 98.75
N ILE A 6 -13.81 -32.68 97.73
CA ILE A 6 -12.45 -32.32 97.29
C ILE A 6 -12.28 -30.80 97.39
N ALA A 7 -11.33 -30.34 98.20
CA ALA A 7 -11.00 -28.92 98.26
C ALA A 7 -10.38 -28.45 96.92
N ALA A 8 -10.75 -27.25 96.47
CA ALA A 8 -10.25 -26.68 95.22
C ALA A 8 -8.71 -26.64 95.18
N GLY A 9 -8.12 -27.04 94.05
CA GLY A 9 -6.66 -27.06 93.85
C GLY A 9 -5.93 -28.26 94.48
N THR A 10 -6.63 -29.18 95.17
CA THR A 10 -5.99 -30.35 95.81
C THR A 10 -5.58 -31.44 94.82
N ILE A 11 -6.26 -31.54 93.67
CA ILE A 11 -5.87 -32.43 92.58
C ILE A 11 -5.18 -31.58 91.52
N THR A 12 -3.88 -31.75 91.34
CA THR A 12 -3.09 -31.13 90.29
C THR A 12 -2.67 -32.19 89.26
N GLY A 13 -1.94 -31.77 88.23
CA GLY A 13 -1.44 -32.69 87.20
C GLY A 13 -0.52 -33.78 87.75
N THR A 14 0.16 -33.57 88.88
CA THR A 14 1.06 -34.56 89.48
C THR A 14 0.35 -35.69 90.22
N GLU A 15 -0.86 -35.43 90.73
CA GLU A 15 -1.70 -36.46 91.37
C GLU A 15 -2.44 -37.34 90.35
N ILE A 16 -2.45 -36.95 89.07
CA ILE A 16 -3.10 -37.70 87.99
C ILE A 16 -2.04 -38.42 87.16
N SER A 17 -1.96 -39.74 87.31
CA SER A 17 -1.08 -40.55 86.46
C SER A 17 -1.47 -40.46 84.98
N ALA A 18 -0.49 -40.45 84.09
CA ALA A 18 -0.72 -40.36 82.64
C ALA A 18 -1.64 -41.50 82.15
N GLY A 19 -2.61 -41.16 81.29
CA GLY A 19 -3.56 -42.12 80.73
C GLY A 19 -4.71 -42.56 81.65
N THR A 20 -4.78 -42.05 82.88
CA THR A 20 -5.83 -42.44 83.84
C THR A 20 -7.18 -41.78 83.53
N ILE A 21 -7.17 -40.57 82.96
CA ILE A 21 -8.37 -39.89 82.48
C ILE A 21 -8.56 -40.26 81.01
N LEU A 22 -9.49 -41.19 80.75
CA LEU A 22 -9.90 -41.59 79.42
C LEU A 22 -11.08 -40.73 78.93
N ALA A 23 -11.32 -40.71 77.62
CA ALA A 23 -12.47 -40.02 77.04
C ALA A 23 -13.81 -40.45 77.68
N ALA A 24 -13.95 -41.74 78.01
CA ALA A 24 -15.14 -42.28 78.67
C ALA A 24 -15.35 -41.75 80.12
N ASN A 25 -14.32 -41.19 80.74
CA ASN A 25 -14.41 -40.57 82.07
C ASN A 25 -14.91 -39.12 82.00
N ILE A 26 -14.98 -38.52 80.80
CA ILE A 26 -15.38 -37.13 80.58
C ILE A 26 -16.74 -37.14 79.88
N ALA A 27 -17.80 -36.72 80.57
CA ALA A 27 -19.11 -36.57 79.94
C ALA A 27 -19.08 -35.47 78.86
N ALA A 28 -19.80 -35.68 77.75
CA ALA A 28 -19.85 -34.74 76.63
C ALA A 28 -20.30 -33.35 77.08
N GLY A 29 -19.65 -32.30 76.57
CA GLY A 29 -19.93 -30.90 76.91
C GLY A 29 -19.41 -30.42 78.27
N THR A 30 -18.80 -31.30 79.08
CA THR A 30 -18.28 -30.93 80.41
C THR A 30 -16.99 -30.09 80.33
N ILE A 31 -16.21 -30.24 79.26
CA ILE A 31 -15.05 -29.38 78.97
C ILE A 31 -15.49 -28.34 77.96
N THR A 32 -15.60 -27.10 78.44
CA THR A 32 -15.91 -25.90 77.66
C THR A 32 -14.64 -25.08 77.44
N THR A 33 -14.70 -24.08 76.56
CA THR A 33 -13.57 -23.17 76.31
C THR A 33 -13.11 -22.43 77.57
N ALA A 34 -13.99 -22.22 78.56
CA ALA A 34 -13.62 -21.59 79.84
C ALA A 34 -12.68 -22.47 80.70
N GLN A 35 -12.65 -23.78 80.45
CA GLN A 35 -11.81 -24.74 81.18
C GLN A 35 -10.49 -25.05 80.44
N ILE A 36 -10.33 -24.57 79.20
CA ILE A 36 -9.11 -24.74 78.41
C ILE A 36 -8.40 -23.39 78.36
N ALA A 37 -7.30 -23.24 79.10
CA ALA A 37 -6.50 -22.02 79.03
C ALA A 37 -5.87 -21.87 77.62
N ALA A 38 -5.58 -20.63 77.23
CA ALA A 38 -4.87 -20.34 75.98
C ALA A 38 -3.58 -21.16 75.86
N ASP A 39 -3.26 -21.58 74.64
CA ASP A 39 -2.07 -22.37 74.28
C ASP A 39 -1.94 -23.76 74.96
N THR A 40 -2.97 -24.20 75.70
CA THR A 40 -2.97 -25.54 76.34
C THR A 40 -3.05 -26.67 75.32
N ILE A 41 -3.77 -26.46 74.22
CA ILE A 41 -3.84 -27.40 73.10
C ILE A 41 -2.88 -26.92 72.02
N THR A 42 -1.74 -27.58 71.91
CA THR A 42 -0.72 -27.36 70.89
C THR A 42 -0.89 -28.34 69.73
N ALA A 43 -0.17 -28.12 68.63
CA ALA A 43 -0.16 -29.05 67.50
C ALA A 43 0.21 -30.49 67.91
N GLY A 44 1.08 -30.67 68.91
CA GLY A 44 1.46 -31.99 69.42
C GLY A 44 0.33 -32.71 70.20
N ASN A 45 -0.70 -31.98 70.63
CA ASN A 45 -1.88 -32.55 71.29
C ASN A 45 -2.93 -33.04 70.29
N ILE A 46 -2.83 -32.62 69.03
CA ILE A 46 -3.78 -32.96 67.96
C ILE A 46 -3.16 -34.08 67.14
N ALA A 47 -3.80 -35.25 67.12
CA ALA A 47 -3.35 -36.35 66.29
C ALA A 47 -3.46 -35.99 64.80
N ALA A 48 -2.63 -36.61 63.95
CA ALA A 48 -2.77 -36.47 62.51
C ALA A 48 -4.20 -36.82 62.07
N ASP A 49 -4.75 -36.00 61.16
CA ASP A 49 -6.11 -36.12 60.62
C ASP A 49 -7.25 -36.01 61.64
N ALA A 50 -6.97 -35.61 62.89
CA ALA A 50 -7.99 -35.48 63.93
C ALA A 50 -8.99 -34.34 63.70
N ILE A 51 -8.63 -33.36 62.85
CA ILE A 51 -9.48 -32.24 62.47
C ILE A 51 -9.82 -32.40 60.99
N GLY A 52 -11.02 -32.90 60.70
CA GLY A 52 -11.58 -33.04 59.36
C GLY A 52 -12.58 -31.93 59.04
N THR A 53 -13.34 -32.13 57.97
CA THR A 53 -14.35 -31.16 57.51
C THR A 53 -15.56 -31.07 58.44
N SER A 54 -15.84 -32.10 59.25
CA SER A 54 -16.90 -32.07 60.26
C SER A 54 -16.56 -31.17 61.44
N GLU A 55 -15.27 -30.99 61.74
CA GLU A 55 -14.78 -30.17 62.85
C GLU A 55 -14.57 -28.70 62.44
N LEU A 56 -14.48 -28.41 61.15
CA LEU A 56 -14.31 -27.06 60.60
C LEU A 56 -15.63 -26.52 60.07
N ALA A 57 -16.24 -25.58 60.80
CA ALA A 57 -17.42 -24.87 60.32
C ALA A 57 -17.10 -24.03 59.07
N ALA A 58 -18.11 -23.75 58.24
CA ALA A 58 -17.95 -22.89 57.06
C ALA A 58 -17.37 -21.51 57.46
N ASN A 59 -16.35 -21.05 56.73
CA ASN A 59 -15.62 -19.80 56.97
C ASN A 59 -14.89 -19.72 58.33
N SER A 60 -14.71 -20.84 59.05
CA SER A 60 -13.99 -20.85 60.33
C SER A 60 -12.47 -20.65 60.18
N VAL A 61 -11.93 -20.92 59.00
CA VAL A 61 -10.53 -20.62 58.64
C VAL A 61 -10.55 -19.45 57.67
N THR A 62 -10.10 -18.27 58.10
CA THR A 62 -9.98 -17.08 57.24
C THR A 62 -8.55 -16.95 56.71
N ALA A 63 -8.32 -15.97 55.84
CA ALA A 63 -7.01 -15.75 55.23
C ALA A 63 -5.90 -15.43 56.26
N ASN A 64 -6.25 -14.84 57.41
CA ASN A 64 -5.28 -14.48 58.43
C ASN A 64 -4.79 -15.70 59.23
N GLU A 65 -5.57 -16.78 59.30
CA GLU A 65 -5.16 -18.06 59.90
C GLU A 65 -4.24 -18.88 58.98
N ILE A 66 -4.19 -18.57 57.69
CA ILE A 66 -3.34 -19.26 56.71
C ILE A 66 -2.06 -18.45 56.49
N ALA A 67 -0.93 -18.97 56.98
CA ALA A 67 0.36 -18.32 56.77
C ALA A 67 0.70 -18.20 55.27
N ALA A 68 1.39 -17.12 54.89
CA ALA A 68 1.81 -16.88 53.52
C ALA A 68 2.59 -18.08 52.95
N ASN A 69 2.33 -18.42 51.68
CA ASN A 69 2.92 -19.55 50.96
C ASN A 69 2.59 -20.96 51.49
N THR A 70 1.63 -21.08 52.42
CA THR A 70 1.19 -22.41 52.92
C THR A 70 0.43 -23.18 51.84
N ILE A 71 -0.38 -22.49 51.03
CA ILE A 71 -1.08 -23.08 49.90
C ILE A 71 -0.22 -22.88 48.65
N VAL A 72 0.37 -23.97 48.16
CA VAL A 72 1.12 -24.04 46.91
C VAL A 72 0.34 -24.79 45.84
N ALA A 73 0.80 -24.72 44.59
CA ALA A 73 0.12 -25.39 43.46
C ALA A 73 -0.10 -26.90 43.70
N ALA A 74 0.82 -27.59 44.37
CA ALA A 74 0.68 -29.00 44.70
C ALA A 74 -0.47 -29.31 45.69
N ASN A 75 -0.96 -28.31 46.43
CA ASN A 75 -2.13 -28.48 47.30
C ASN A 75 -3.46 -28.36 46.54
N LEU A 76 -3.45 -27.86 45.31
CA LEU A 76 -4.64 -27.59 44.52
C LEU A 76 -4.78 -28.65 43.42
N ALA A 77 -5.91 -29.35 43.40
CA ALA A 77 -6.21 -30.23 42.28
C ALA A 77 -6.50 -29.41 41.00
N ALA A 78 -6.20 -30.00 39.84
CA ALA A 78 -6.45 -29.35 38.56
C ALA A 78 -7.94 -29.03 38.41
N GLY A 79 -8.25 -27.79 38.04
CA GLY A 79 -9.63 -27.30 37.86
C GLY A 79 -10.35 -26.88 39.14
N THR A 80 -9.71 -26.94 40.32
CA THR A 80 -10.32 -26.45 41.58
C THR A 80 -10.47 -24.93 41.61
N ILE A 81 -9.60 -24.19 40.91
CA ILE A 81 -9.74 -22.74 40.72
C ILE A 81 -10.13 -22.48 39.27
N THR A 82 -11.34 -21.96 39.08
CA THR A 82 -11.90 -21.53 37.80
C THR A 82 -11.85 -20.00 37.68
N GLY A 83 -12.09 -19.48 36.48
CA GLY A 83 -12.05 -18.04 36.23
C GLY A 83 -13.05 -17.24 37.07
N THR A 84 -14.15 -17.85 37.53
CA THR A 84 -15.15 -17.15 38.37
C THR A 84 -14.71 -16.96 39.82
N GLU A 85 -13.78 -17.77 40.33
CA GLU A 85 -13.20 -17.59 41.66
C GLU A 85 -12.08 -16.54 41.68
N ILE A 86 -11.55 -16.16 40.51
CA ILE A 86 -10.51 -15.15 40.39
C ILE A 86 -11.18 -13.79 40.18
N ALA A 87 -11.02 -12.88 41.14
CA ALA A 87 -11.54 -11.53 41.01
C ALA A 87 -10.95 -10.83 39.78
N ALA A 88 -11.76 -10.02 39.09
CA ALA A 88 -11.33 -9.24 37.94
C ALA A 88 -10.06 -8.44 38.27
N THR A 89 -9.16 -8.30 37.30
CA THR A 89 -7.85 -7.60 37.43
C THR A 89 -6.80 -8.27 38.31
N THR A 90 -7.10 -9.41 38.94
CA THR A 90 -6.11 -10.15 39.76
C THR A 90 -4.97 -10.71 38.92
N ILE A 91 -5.27 -11.22 37.73
CA ILE A 91 -4.26 -11.68 36.77
C ILE A 91 -3.94 -10.51 35.84
N THR A 92 -2.76 -9.94 36.03
CA THR A 92 -2.18 -8.89 35.17
C THR A 92 -1.17 -9.50 34.20
N ALA A 93 -0.74 -8.72 33.21
CA ALA A 93 0.33 -9.15 32.29
C ALA A 93 1.61 -9.58 33.02
N ALA A 94 1.93 -8.99 34.18
CA ALA A 94 3.09 -9.37 34.97
C ALA A 94 2.98 -10.76 35.63
N ASN A 95 1.75 -11.29 35.76
CA ASN A 95 1.51 -12.64 36.27
C ASN A 95 1.65 -13.72 35.18
N ILE A 96 1.63 -13.33 33.91
CA ILE A 96 1.67 -14.24 32.77
C ILE A 96 3.10 -14.23 32.21
N ALA A 97 3.78 -15.37 32.29
CA ALA A 97 5.10 -15.50 31.72
C ALA A 97 5.06 -15.38 30.19
N VAL A 98 6.18 -14.95 29.60
CA VAL A 98 6.32 -14.83 28.14
C VAL A 98 6.08 -16.21 27.50
N ASN A 99 5.33 -16.23 26.40
CA ASN A 99 4.91 -17.44 25.66
C ASN A 99 3.95 -18.37 26.40
N THR A 100 3.40 -17.98 27.56
CA THR A 100 2.37 -18.79 28.24
C THR A 100 1.05 -18.82 27.45
N ILE A 101 0.68 -17.72 26.79
CA ILE A 101 -0.50 -17.67 25.93
C ILE A 101 -0.06 -17.78 24.47
N THR A 102 -0.45 -18.87 23.84
CA THR A 102 -0.21 -19.23 22.45
C THR A 102 -1.44 -18.95 21.60
N ALA A 103 -1.27 -18.86 20.28
CA ALA A 103 -2.38 -18.58 19.36
C ALA A 103 -3.52 -19.60 19.45
N THR A 104 -3.23 -20.86 19.81
CA THR A 104 -4.25 -21.91 19.96
C THR A 104 -5.13 -21.74 21.19
N GLU A 105 -4.70 -20.97 22.18
CA GLU A 105 -5.47 -20.68 23.40
C GLU A 105 -6.36 -19.44 23.23
N ILE A 106 -6.14 -18.66 22.18
CA ILE A 106 -6.96 -17.49 21.83
C ILE A 106 -8.03 -17.94 20.82
N ALA A 107 -9.29 -17.93 21.25
CA ALA A 107 -10.39 -18.25 20.36
C ALA A 107 -10.50 -17.25 19.20
N ALA A 108 -10.90 -17.73 18.02
CA ALA A 108 -11.07 -16.89 16.84
C ALA A 108 -12.11 -15.78 17.11
N GLY A 109 -11.75 -14.54 16.77
CA GLY A 109 -12.60 -13.36 16.98
C GLY A 109 -12.55 -12.78 18.40
N THR A 110 -11.77 -13.35 19.33
CA THR A 110 -11.59 -12.76 20.67
C THR A 110 -10.80 -11.45 20.62
N ILE A 111 -9.81 -11.33 19.74
CA ILE A 111 -9.07 -10.08 19.55
C ILE A 111 -9.68 -9.33 18.36
N THR A 112 -10.28 -8.19 18.66
CA THR A 112 -10.88 -7.25 17.73
C THR A 112 -9.93 -6.10 17.41
N ALA A 113 -10.19 -5.39 16.31
CA ALA A 113 -9.37 -4.24 15.92
C ALA A 113 -9.32 -3.13 16.97
N ALA A 114 -10.35 -2.99 17.82
CA ALA A 114 -10.39 -1.98 18.89
C ALA A 114 -9.43 -2.30 20.04
N GLU A 115 -9.05 -3.56 20.21
CA GLU A 115 -8.11 -4.02 21.25
C GLU A 115 -6.65 -3.90 20.80
N ILE A 116 -6.41 -3.74 19.49
CA ILE A 116 -5.08 -3.55 18.91
C ILE A 116 -4.81 -2.05 18.81
N LEU A 117 -3.87 -1.54 19.61
CA LEU A 117 -3.47 -0.14 19.52
C LEU A 117 -2.82 0.16 18.16
N ALA A 118 -2.98 1.41 17.69
CA ALA A 118 -2.33 1.87 16.48
C ALA A 118 -0.80 1.65 16.54
N ASN A 119 -0.23 1.22 15.41
CA ASN A 119 1.20 0.90 15.25
C ASN A 119 1.69 -0.32 16.05
N THR A 120 0.81 -1.11 16.67
CA THR A 120 1.21 -2.37 17.34
C THR A 120 1.67 -3.42 16.34
N ILE A 121 0.99 -3.52 15.19
CA ILE A 121 1.38 -4.45 14.11
C ILE A 121 2.20 -3.68 13.07
N THR A 122 3.46 -4.05 12.93
CA THR A 122 4.43 -3.51 12.00
C THR A 122 4.61 -4.45 10.80
N ALA A 123 5.17 -3.94 9.70
CA ALA A 123 5.25 -4.67 8.44
C ALA A 123 6.02 -6.01 8.55
N ASN A 124 7.04 -6.10 9.39
CA ASN A 124 7.81 -7.33 9.61
C ASN A 124 7.06 -8.41 10.41
N GLU A 125 5.95 -8.06 11.06
CA GLU A 125 5.08 -9.01 11.76
C GLU A 125 4.04 -9.64 10.81
N ILE A 126 3.83 -9.05 9.63
CA ILE A 126 2.92 -9.55 8.61
C ILE A 126 3.72 -10.38 7.61
N ALA A 127 3.44 -11.68 7.54
CA ALA A 127 4.10 -12.54 6.57
C ALA A 127 3.72 -12.16 5.12
N ALA A 128 4.67 -12.33 4.19
CA ALA A 128 4.44 -12.04 2.79
C ALA A 128 3.28 -12.88 2.23
N GLY A 129 2.35 -12.21 1.55
CA GLY A 129 1.14 -12.85 1.00
C GLY A 129 -0.02 -13.02 1.98
N THR A 130 0.14 -12.63 3.25
CA THR A 130 -0.97 -12.65 4.22
C THR A 130 -2.07 -11.65 3.86
N ILE A 131 -1.71 -10.46 3.35
CA ILE A 131 -2.68 -9.48 2.86
C ILE A 131 -2.80 -9.62 1.34
N THR A 132 -3.96 -10.09 0.92
CA THR A 132 -4.39 -10.30 -0.46
C THR A 132 -5.29 -9.14 -0.93
N THR A 133 -5.51 -9.05 -2.24
CA THR A 133 -6.34 -7.98 -2.83
C THR A 133 -7.79 -8.01 -2.35
N THR A 134 -8.32 -9.17 -1.93
CA THR A 134 -9.68 -9.28 -1.40
C THR A 134 -9.84 -8.70 0.00
N GLU A 135 -8.74 -8.54 0.74
CA GLU A 135 -8.73 -7.97 2.09
C GLU A 135 -8.54 -6.45 2.08
N ILE A 136 -8.12 -5.88 0.95
CA ILE A 136 -7.95 -4.45 0.77
C ILE A 136 -9.22 -3.88 0.13
N ALA A 137 -9.99 -3.12 0.91
CA ALA A 137 -11.17 -2.44 0.38
C ALA A 137 -10.80 -1.42 -0.71
N ALA A 138 -11.69 -1.20 -1.67
CA ALA A 138 -11.48 -0.21 -2.73
C ALA A 138 -11.16 1.18 -2.14
N ASN A 139 -10.25 1.90 -2.79
CA ASN A 139 -9.75 3.23 -2.38
C ASN A 139 -8.96 3.27 -1.06
N THR A 140 -8.61 2.12 -0.46
CA THR A 140 -7.75 2.09 0.76
C THR A 140 -6.32 2.52 0.45
N ILE A 141 -5.78 2.09 -0.68
CA ILE A 141 -4.44 2.48 -1.14
C ILE A 141 -4.59 3.69 -2.05
N VAL A 142 -4.17 4.85 -1.57
CA VAL A 142 -4.11 6.10 -2.35
C VAL A 142 -2.67 6.46 -2.70
N ALA A 143 -2.49 7.41 -3.61
CA ALA A 143 -1.15 7.82 -4.09
C ALA A 143 -0.18 8.17 -2.96
N GLY A 144 -0.65 8.80 -1.87
CA GLY A 144 0.19 9.11 -0.70
C GLY A 144 0.69 7.90 0.09
N ASN A 145 0.10 6.72 -0.10
CA ASN A 145 0.57 5.47 0.51
C ASN A 145 1.70 4.81 -0.30
N ILE A 146 1.85 5.18 -1.57
CA ILE A 146 2.78 4.56 -2.50
C ILE A 146 4.03 5.45 -2.59
N ALA A 147 5.16 4.95 -2.10
CA ALA A 147 6.43 5.67 -2.24
C ALA A 147 6.82 5.82 -3.72
N VAL A 148 7.53 6.91 -4.03
CA VAL A 148 8.01 7.19 -5.38
C VAL A 148 8.94 6.07 -5.84
N GLY A 149 8.69 5.54 -7.04
CA GLY A 149 9.47 4.46 -7.63
C GLY A 149 9.05 3.05 -7.20
N THR A 150 8.07 2.91 -6.30
CA THR A 150 7.54 1.58 -5.91
C THR A 150 6.79 0.91 -7.05
N ILE A 151 6.07 1.67 -7.88
CA ILE A 151 5.40 1.14 -9.08
C ILE A 151 6.26 1.47 -10.29
N THR A 152 6.81 0.43 -10.91
CA THR A 152 7.60 0.44 -12.13
C THR A 152 6.74 0.09 -13.33
N ALA A 153 7.21 0.42 -14.53
CA ALA A 153 6.49 0.10 -15.76
C ALA A 153 6.23 -1.40 -15.95
N ALA A 154 7.07 -2.28 -15.41
CA ALA A 154 6.90 -3.73 -15.49
C ALA A 154 5.73 -4.26 -14.64
N GLU A 155 5.32 -3.51 -13.61
CA GLU A 155 4.20 -3.86 -12.72
C GLU A 155 2.86 -3.37 -13.26
N ILE A 156 2.88 -2.48 -14.26
CA ILE A 156 1.68 -1.99 -14.95
C ILE A 156 1.43 -2.86 -16.18
N ALA A 157 0.35 -3.63 -16.15
CA ALA A 157 -0.03 -4.44 -17.30
C ALA A 157 -0.38 -3.58 -18.53
N ALA A 158 -0.07 -4.10 -19.71
CA ALA A 158 -0.36 -3.40 -20.96
C ALA A 158 -1.86 -3.12 -21.11
N GLY A 159 -2.22 -1.87 -21.41
CA GLY A 159 -3.60 -1.43 -21.55
C GLY A 159 -4.32 -1.10 -20.24
N THR A 160 -3.66 -1.22 -19.08
CA THR A 160 -4.24 -0.78 -17.80
C THR A 160 -4.41 0.74 -17.73
N ILE A 161 -3.48 1.50 -18.30
CA ILE A 161 -3.60 2.96 -18.40
C ILE A 161 -4.16 3.32 -19.78
N THR A 162 -5.37 3.87 -19.78
CA THR A 162 -6.13 4.36 -20.92
C THR A 162 -5.97 5.86 -21.08
N ALA A 163 -6.27 6.38 -22.28
CA ALA A 163 -6.19 7.82 -22.54
C ALA A 163 -7.10 8.66 -21.63
N ALA A 164 -8.20 8.10 -21.12
CA ALA A 164 -9.11 8.79 -20.21
C ALA A 164 -8.51 8.99 -18.81
N GLU A 165 -7.52 8.19 -18.42
CA GLU A 165 -6.82 8.27 -17.14
C GLU A 165 -5.63 9.24 -17.18
N ILE A 166 -5.19 9.65 -18.37
CA ILE A 166 -4.13 10.63 -18.57
C ILE A 166 -4.78 12.00 -18.76
N LEU A 167 -4.61 12.88 -17.78
CA LEU A 167 -5.12 14.25 -17.87
C LEU A 167 -4.39 15.05 -18.96
N ALA A 168 -5.07 16.07 -19.49
CA ALA A 168 -4.47 16.98 -20.45
C ALA A 168 -3.22 17.65 -19.86
N ASN A 169 -2.15 17.72 -20.66
CA ASN A 169 -0.83 18.25 -20.29
C ASN A 169 -0.07 17.45 -19.22
N THR A 170 -0.51 16.23 -18.86
CA THR A 170 0.25 15.36 -17.95
C THR A 170 1.54 14.84 -18.58
N ILE A 171 1.52 14.55 -19.89
CA ILE A 171 2.72 14.16 -20.63
C ILE A 171 3.25 15.37 -21.41
N THR A 172 4.46 15.77 -21.09
CA THR A 172 5.21 16.89 -21.64
C THR A 172 6.29 16.40 -22.60
N ALA A 173 6.77 17.28 -23.49
CA ALA A 173 7.68 16.88 -24.56
C ALA A 173 9.00 16.26 -24.06
N ASN A 174 9.50 16.67 -22.89
CA ASN A 174 10.72 16.11 -22.30
C ASN A 174 10.53 14.71 -21.69
N GLU A 175 9.29 14.26 -21.50
CA GLU A 175 8.97 12.90 -21.05
C GLU A 175 8.88 11.90 -22.22
N ILE A 176 8.78 12.40 -23.44
CA ILE A 176 8.77 11.59 -24.66
C ILE A 176 10.18 11.57 -25.24
N ALA A 177 10.81 10.39 -25.26
CA ALA A 177 12.13 10.25 -25.86
C ALA A 177 12.09 10.49 -27.38
N ALA A 178 13.18 11.04 -27.93
CA ALA A 178 13.30 11.29 -29.36
C ALA A 178 13.15 9.97 -30.15
N GLY A 179 12.26 9.98 -31.15
CA GLY A 179 11.95 8.81 -31.96
C GLY A 179 10.93 7.85 -31.36
N THR A 180 10.38 8.11 -30.17
CA THR A 180 9.29 7.30 -29.60
C THR A 180 8.01 7.42 -30.41
N ILE A 181 7.69 8.60 -30.96
CA ILE A 181 6.56 8.79 -31.85
C ILE A 181 7.06 8.68 -33.31
N THR A 182 6.60 7.65 -33.98
CA THR A 182 6.88 7.29 -35.37
C THR A 182 5.70 7.67 -36.28
N THR A 183 5.93 7.68 -37.59
CA THR A 183 4.91 8.07 -38.57
C THR A 183 3.69 7.13 -38.58
N THR A 184 3.84 5.89 -38.13
CA THR A 184 2.71 4.94 -38.02
C THR A 184 1.79 5.24 -36.84
N GLU A 185 2.26 5.98 -35.84
CA GLU A 185 1.50 6.36 -34.65
C GLU A 185 0.76 7.69 -34.83
N ILE A 186 1.12 8.46 -35.87
CA ILE A 186 0.44 9.70 -36.24
C ILE A 186 -0.54 9.39 -37.38
N ALA A 187 -1.84 9.47 -37.10
CA ALA A 187 -2.84 9.27 -38.13
C ALA A 187 -2.78 10.37 -39.21
N ALA A 188 -3.24 10.03 -40.42
CA ALA A 188 -3.28 10.99 -41.52
C ALA A 188 -4.14 12.21 -41.14
N ASN A 189 -3.64 13.41 -41.47
CA ASN A 189 -4.25 14.71 -41.14
C ASN A 189 -4.27 15.07 -39.65
N THR A 190 -3.59 14.33 -38.77
CA THR A 190 -3.48 14.70 -37.35
C THR A 190 -2.65 15.96 -37.16
N ILE A 191 -1.57 16.14 -37.93
CA ILE A 191 -0.77 17.37 -37.92
C ILE A 191 -1.30 18.29 -39.02
N THR A 192 -1.87 19.41 -38.60
CA THR A 192 -2.41 20.46 -39.47
C THR A 192 -1.48 21.67 -39.50
N ALA A 193 -1.71 22.60 -40.42
CA ALA A 193 -0.92 23.83 -40.52
C ALA A 193 -0.96 24.68 -39.23
N GLY A 194 -2.03 24.57 -38.42
CA GLY A 194 -2.13 25.28 -37.15
C GLY A 194 -1.26 24.69 -36.04
N ASP A 195 -0.89 23.41 -36.15
CA ASP A 195 -0.03 22.71 -35.18
C ASP A 195 1.46 23.04 -35.40
N ILE A 196 1.79 23.55 -36.59
CA ILE A 196 3.16 23.90 -36.98
C ILE A 196 3.33 25.42 -36.85
N ALA A 197 4.10 25.86 -35.86
CA ALA A 197 4.39 27.30 -35.73
C ALA A 197 5.15 27.84 -36.97
N ALA A 198 4.91 29.10 -37.31
CA ALA A 198 5.55 29.74 -38.46
C ALA A 198 7.08 29.75 -38.30
N GLY A 199 7.78 29.26 -39.33
CA GLY A 199 9.24 29.16 -39.34
C GLY A 199 9.81 27.92 -38.66
N THR A 200 8.98 27.03 -38.09
CA THR A 200 9.44 25.76 -37.50
C THR A 200 10.01 24.81 -38.55
N ILE A 201 9.40 24.76 -39.74
CA ILE A 201 9.93 23.96 -40.86
C ILE A 201 10.80 24.86 -41.73
N THR A 202 12.09 24.60 -41.70
CA THR A 202 13.16 25.25 -42.44
C THR A 202 13.56 24.43 -43.67
N THR A 203 14.32 25.04 -44.58
CA THR A 203 14.76 24.37 -45.81
C THR A 203 15.68 23.17 -45.56
N THR A 204 16.33 23.09 -44.40
CA THR A 204 17.16 21.92 -44.03
C THR A 204 16.33 20.71 -43.61
N GLU A 205 15.07 20.91 -43.22
CA GLU A 205 14.16 19.84 -42.82
C GLU A 205 13.37 19.28 -44.01
N ILE A 206 13.37 19.98 -45.15
CA ILE A 206 12.73 19.55 -46.39
C ILE A 206 13.80 18.97 -47.32
N LEU A 207 13.74 17.67 -47.57
CA LEU A 207 14.65 17.03 -48.53
C LEU A 207 14.37 17.53 -49.96
N ALA A 208 15.44 17.61 -50.77
CA ALA A 208 15.33 18.03 -52.17
C ALA A 208 14.39 17.08 -52.95
N GLY A 209 13.44 17.67 -53.66
CA GLY A 209 12.45 16.93 -54.46
C GLY A 209 11.26 16.38 -53.67
N THR A 210 11.18 16.61 -52.34
CA THR A 210 10.03 16.18 -51.52
C THR A 210 8.78 17.02 -51.79
N ILE A 211 8.93 18.32 -52.06
CA ILE A 211 7.82 19.17 -52.50
C ILE A 211 7.80 19.17 -54.03
N THR A 212 6.79 18.54 -54.60
CA THR A 212 6.54 18.46 -56.04
C THR A 212 5.47 19.48 -56.46
N GLY A 213 5.34 19.72 -57.76
CA GLY A 213 4.30 20.63 -58.28
C GLY A 213 2.87 20.21 -57.94
N GLY A 214 2.63 18.92 -57.65
CA GLY A 214 1.32 18.44 -57.19
C GLY A 214 1.00 18.76 -55.73
N ASP A 215 2.02 19.01 -54.92
CA ASP A 215 1.88 19.37 -53.49
C ASP A 215 1.55 20.85 -53.31
N ILE A 216 1.76 21.66 -54.36
CA ILE A 216 1.51 23.08 -54.38
C ILE A 216 0.21 23.33 -55.14
N ALA A 217 -0.79 23.90 -54.45
CA ALA A 217 -2.04 24.27 -55.12
C ALA A 217 -1.81 25.32 -56.23
N GLY A 218 -2.63 25.25 -57.28
CA GLY A 218 -2.54 26.19 -58.40
C GLY A 218 -2.67 27.64 -57.94
N ASN A 219 -1.85 28.52 -58.50
CA ASN A 219 -1.74 29.94 -58.15
C ASN A 219 -1.16 30.25 -56.75
N THR A 220 -0.70 29.25 -55.98
CA THR A 220 -0.05 29.50 -54.69
C THR A 220 1.31 30.20 -54.85
N ILE A 221 2.07 29.86 -55.89
CA ILE A 221 3.31 30.57 -56.22
C ILE A 221 2.99 31.66 -57.23
N THR A 222 3.04 32.91 -56.78
CA THR A 222 2.86 34.12 -57.59
C THR A 222 4.21 34.78 -57.85
N ALA A 223 4.24 35.78 -58.74
CA ALA A 223 5.45 36.58 -58.99
C ALA A 223 6.00 37.24 -57.70
N ALA A 224 5.15 37.54 -56.72
CA ALA A 224 5.59 38.09 -55.43
C ALA A 224 6.33 37.07 -54.55
N ASN A 225 6.16 35.77 -54.80
CA ASN A 225 6.84 34.69 -54.08
C ASN A 225 8.21 34.36 -54.69
N ILE A 226 8.49 34.84 -55.91
CA ILE A 226 9.72 34.55 -56.65
C ILE A 226 10.61 35.78 -56.55
N VAL A 227 11.80 35.62 -55.96
CA VAL A 227 12.79 36.69 -55.92
C VAL A 227 13.32 36.93 -57.34
N ALA A 228 13.46 38.20 -57.73
CA ALA A 228 13.94 38.55 -59.07
C ALA A 228 15.32 37.91 -59.35
N GLY A 229 15.44 37.20 -60.48
CA GLY A 229 16.67 36.54 -60.91
C GLY A 229 16.92 35.14 -60.31
N THR A 230 16.04 34.61 -59.45
CA THR A 230 16.23 33.25 -58.89
C THR A 230 15.73 32.12 -59.79
N ILE A 231 14.89 32.44 -60.79
CA ILE A 231 14.50 31.48 -61.83
C ILE A 231 15.18 31.93 -63.11
N THR A 232 16.06 31.08 -63.63
CA THR A 232 16.80 31.25 -64.87
C THR A 232 16.15 30.45 -66.00
N ALA A 233 16.44 30.83 -67.26
CA ALA A 233 15.94 30.08 -68.42
C ALA A 233 16.39 28.61 -68.43
N ALA A 234 17.53 28.29 -67.82
CA ALA A 234 18.03 26.91 -67.72
C ALA A 234 17.17 26.03 -66.80
N GLU A 235 16.45 26.63 -65.86
CA GLU A 235 15.61 25.93 -64.87
C GLU A 235 14.17 25.76 -65.36
N LEU A 236 13.82 26.32 -66.52
CA LEU A 236 12.45 26.37 -67.03
C LEU A 236 12.28 25.53 -68.31
N THR A 237 11.61 24.39 -68.18
CA THR A 237 11.18 23.57 -69.33
C THR A 237 9.78 24.00 -69.77
N ILE A 238 9.68 24.86 -70.81
CA ILE A 238 8.40 25.33 -71.34
C ILE A 238 7.97 24.48 -72.53
N ALA A 239 6.83 23.78 -72.42
CA ALA A 239 6.28 23.00 -73.53
C ALA A 239 5.55 23.88 -74.56
N THR A 240 4.75 24.85 -74.10
CA THR A 240 4.04 25.81 -74.93
C THR A 240 3.93 27.14 -74.20
N LEU A 241 4.20 28.24 -74.91
CA LEU A 241 3.96 29.60 -74.43
C LEU A 241 2.92 30.25 -75.33
N SER A 242 1.67 30.29 -74.87
CA SER A 242 0.52 30.64 -75.73
C SER A 242 0.44 32.12 -76.11
N ALA A 243 1.20 33.01 -75.46
CA ALA A 243 1.23 34.44 -75.78
C ALA A 243 2.47 35.12 -75.18
N ILE A 244 3.29 35.77 -76.01
CA ILE A 244 4.28 36.77 -75.56
C ILE A 244 3.59 38.13 -75.67
N VAL A 245 2.95 38.58 -74.60
CA VAL A 245 2.41 39.96 -74.48
C VAL A 245 3.28 40.80 -73.53
N ALA A 246 4.24 40.17 -72.85
CA ALA A 246 5.16 40.81 -71.92
C ALA A 246 6.52 41.09 -72.55
N ASP A 247 7.22 42.11 -72.03
CA ASP A 247 8.65 42.30 -72.26
C ASP A 247 9.41 41.11 -71.67
N VAL A 248 10.00 40.29 -72.55
CA VAL A 248 10.81 39.12 -72.21
C VAL A 248 12.28 39.49 -71.92
N GLY A 249 12.57 40.79 -71.83
CA GLY A 249 13.90 41.33 -71.64
C GLY A 249 14.76 41.27 -72.91
N LEU A 250 16.07 41.42 -72.72
CA LEU A 250 17.04 41.32 -73.81
C LEU A 250 17.29 39.85 -74.17
N LEU A 251 16.82 39.42 -75.34
CA LEU A 251 17.20 38.14 -75.90
C LEU A 251 18.53 38.29 -76.62
N THR A 252 19.57 37.60 -76.13
CA THR A 252 20.94 37.71 -76.65
C THR A 252 21.32 36.61 -77.65
N ALA A 253 20.52 35.53 -77.73
CA ALA A 253 20.74 34.38 -78.60
C ALA A 253 19.44 33.56 -78.74
N GLY A 254 19.35 32.70 -79.75
CA GLY A 254 18.26 31.73 -79.93
C GLY A 254 17.26 32.06 -81.04
N ILE A 255 16.29 31.15 -81.24
CA ILE A 255 15.34 31.22 -82.36
C ILE A 255 13.92 31.40 -81.82
N ILE A 256 13.28 32.51 -82.20
CA ILE A 256 11.84 32.71 -82.04
C ILE A 256 11.16 32.18 -83.30
N ARG A 257 10.29 31.19 -83.16
CA ARG A 257 9.47 30.68 -84.26
C ARG A 257 8.03 30.57 -83.85
N ASP A 258 7.12 30.87 -84.76
CA ASP A 258 5.72 30.51 -84.57
C ASP A 258 5.55 28.98 -84.65
N ALA A 259 4.42 28.48 -84.14
CA ALA A 259 4.14 27.04 -84.11
C ALA A 259 4.16 26.40 -85.52
N ALA A 260 3.86 27.19 -86.57
CA ALA A 260 3.87 26.74 -87.96
C ALA A 260 5.22 26.97 -88.67
N SER A 261 6.23 27.53 -88.00
CA SER A 261 7.52 27.93 -88.58
C SER A 261 7.41 28.83 -89.84
N LYS A 262 6.32 29.59 -89.94
CA LYS A 262 6.09 30.61 -90.96
C LYS A 262 6.86 31.88 -90.68
N ILE A 263 7.10 32.21 -89.41
CA ILE A 263 7.95 33.33 -89.01
C ILE A 263 9.05 32.76 -88.14
N ILE A 264 10.30 32.92 -88.58
CA ILE A 264 11.49 32.52 -87.83
C ILE A 264 12.37 33.75 -87.69
N MET A 265 12.57 34.21 -86.47
CA MET A 265 13.58 35.18 -86.10
C MET A 265 14.70 34.42 -85.41
N ASP A 266 15.80 34.26 -86.12
CA ASP A 266 17.05 33.81 -85.53
C ASP A 266 17.75 35.05 -84.95
N LEU A 267 18.21 34.99 -83.70
CA LEU A 267 18.94 36.08 -83.06
C LEU A 267 20.45 35.85 -83.13
N ASP A 268 20.87 34.63 -83.47
CA ASP A 268 22.28 34.27 -83.71
C ASP A 268 22.71 34.68 -85.13
N THR A 269 21.75 34.97 -86.01
CA THR A 269 21.97 35.54 -87.35
C THR A 269 21.07 36.75 -87.57
N PRO A 270 21.47 37.78 -88.34
CA PRO A 270 20.63 38.98 -88.54
C PRO A 270 19.45 38.74 -89.50
N LEU A 271 18.90 37.54 -89.57
CA LEU A 271 17.92 37.11 -90.57
C LEU A 271 16.55 36.84 -89.96
N ILE A 272 15.55 37.57 -90.45
CA ILE A 272 14.14 37.25 -90.23
C ILE A 272 13.64 36.53 -91.48
N THR A 273 13.15 35.30 -91.32
CA THR A 273 12.60 34.48 -92.40
C THR A 273 11.08 34.43 -92.28
N ILE A 274 10.39 34.83 -93.34
CA ILE A 274 8.92 34.73 -93.46
C ILE A 274 8.62 33.73 -94.59
N ASN A 275 8.20 32.52 -94.22
CA ASN A 275 7.90 31.43 -95.13
C ASN A 275 6.40 31.39 -95.44
N GLY A 276 6.02 32.03 -96.55
CA GLY A 276 4.66 32.01 -97.11
C GLY A 276 4.21 33.41 -97.54
N GLY A 277 4.10 33.63 -98.86
CA GLY A 277 3.51 34.86 -99.41
C GLY A 277 2.04 35.03 -98.98
N GLN A 278 1.50 36.24 -98.85
CA GLN A 278 1.92 37.55 -99.40
C GLN A 278 2.39 38.52 -98.33
#